data_AF-A0A7V5G5V3-F1
#
_entry.id   AF-A0A7V5G5V3-F1
#
_cell.length_a   1.000
_cell.length_b   1.000
_cell.length_c   1.000
_cell.angle_alpha   90.00
_cell.angle_beta   90.00
_cell.angle_gamma   90.00
#
_symmetry.space_group_name_H-M   'P 1'
#
loop_
_entity.id
_entity.type
_entity.pdbx_description
1 polymer ?
#
loop_
_entity_poly.entity_id
_entity_poly.type
_entity_poly.pdbx_seq_one_letter_code
_entity_poly.pdbx_strand_id
1 'polypeptide(L)'
;TAAYLTIAVLYIANLAGVVMTIGDQLVLGLTVVALSVGVAALPSASLVMMVVILNQVGLPVEYLAIIVAVDRILDMARTSLNVTSDLVVTKIVDILSRKS
;
A
#
# COMPACT_ATOMS: atom_id res chain seq x y z
N THR A 1 -0.93 -4.20 -0.87
CA THR A 1 0.00 -3.17 -0.36
C THR A 1 -0.14 -1.83 -1.06
N ALA A 2 -0.14 -1.79 -2.41
CA ALA A 2 -0.30 -0.54 -3.17
C ALA A 2 -1.55 0.27 -2.76
N ALA A 3 -2.74 -0.34 -2.77
CA ALA A 3 -3.99 0.34 -2.39
C ALA A 3 -3.94 0.91 -0.96
N TYR A 4 -3.31 0.21 -0.02
CA TYR A 4 -3.14 0.69 1.35
C TYR A 4 -2.30 1.97 1.41
N LEU A 5 -1.14 1.98 0.73
CA LEU A 5 -0.26 3.15 0.69
C LEU A 5 -0.97 4.36 0.09
N THR A 6 -1.65 4.17 -1.04
CA THR A 6 -2.40 5.24 -1.71
C THR A 6 -3.51 5.81 -0.82
N ILE A 7 -4.34 4.95 -0.21
CA ILE A 7 -5.45 5.40 0.65
C ILE A 7 -4.92 6.12 1.89
N ALA A 8 -3.85 5.62 2.52
CA ALA A 8 -3.27 6.23 3.71
C ALA A 8 -2.65 7.61 3.40
N VAL A 9 -2.00 7.79 2.26
CA VAL A 9 -1.45 9.10 1.85
C VAL A 9 -2.57 10.11 1.57
N LEU A 10 -3.63 9.69 0.87
CA LEU A 10 -4.80 10.53 0.64
C LEU A 10 -5.48 10.92 1.96
N TYR A 11 -5.57 9.99 2.91
CA TYR A 11 -6.11 10.26 4.24
C TYR A 11 -5.25 11.28 5.00
N ILE A 12 -3.92 11.12 5.00
CA ILE A 12 -3.00 12.09 5.64
C ILE A 12 -3.11 13.46 4.99
N ALA A 13 -3.18 13.54 3.65
CA ALA A 13 -3.33 14.81 2.95
C ALA A 13 -4.61 15.55 3.36
N ASN A 14 -5.73 14.82 3.49
CA ASN A 14 -6.99 15.37 3.97
C ASN A 14 -6.90 15.84 5.43
N LEU A 15 -6.25 15.07 6.31
CA LEU A 15 -6.03 15.47 7.71
C LEU A 15 -5.17 16.72 7.84
N ALA A 16 -4.14 16.84 6.99
CA ALA A 16 -3.24 18.00 6.95
C ALA A 16 -3.87 19.23 6.28
N GLY A 17 -5.08 19.12 5.72
CA GLY A 17 -5.73 20.19 4.95
C GLY A 17 -5.03 20.49 3.62
N VAL A 18 -4.21 19.56 3.12
CA VAL A 18 -3.45 19.69 1.87
C VAL A 18 -4.26 19.10 0.73
N VAL A 19 -4.55 19.91 -0.28
CA VAL A 19 -5.23 19.46 -1.50
C VAL A 19 -4.20 18.86 -2.44
N MET A 20 -4.25 17.54 -2.61
CA MET A 20 -3.45 16.87 -3.64
C MET A 20 -4.03 17.14 -5.02
N THR A 21 -3.22 17.71 -5.90
CA THR A 21 -3.58 17.90 -7.30
C THR A 21 -3.65 16.56 -8.03
N ILE A 22 -4.26 16.54 -9.21
CA ILE A 22 -4.26 15.36 -10.08
C ILE A 22 -2.83 14.94 -10.45
N GLY A 23 -1.92 15.91 -10.60
CA GLY A 23 -0.50 15.65 -10.84
C GLY A 23 0.15 14.88 -9.68
N ASP A 24 -0.10 15.31 -8.44
CA ASP A 24 0.43 14.65 -7.24
C ASP A 24 -0.10 13.21 -7.11
N GLN A 25 -1.36 12.99 -7.47
CA GLN A 25 -1.97 11.65 -7.45
C GLN A 25 -1.39 10.72 -8.52
N LEU A 26 -1.05 11.24 -9.70
CA LEU A 26 -0.38 10.47 -10.75
C LEU A 26 1.05 10.08 -10.34
N VAL A 27 1.79 11.03 -9.78
CA VAL A 27 3.15 10.79 -9.25
C VAL A 27 3.09 9.79 -8.09
N LEU A 28 2.13 9.92 -7.18
CA LEU A 28 1.86 8.96 -6.12
C LEU A 28 1.64 7.54 -6.68
N GLY A 29 0.79 7.40 -7.70
CA GLY A 29 0.52 6.11 -8.35
C GLY A 29 1.79 5.47 -8.93
N LEU A 30 2.58 6.24 -9.67
CA LEU A 30 3.87 5.81 -10.23
C LEU A 30 4.84 5.36 -9.15
N THR A 31 5.00 6.15 -8.08
CA THR A 31 5.88 5.83 -6.96
C THR A 31 5.43 4.57 -6.24
N VAL A 32 4.13 4.40 -5.99
CA VAL A 32 3.58 3.20 -5.35
C VAL A 32 3.83 1.95 -6.21
N VAL A 33 3.67 2.04 -7.53
CA VAL A 33 3.97 0.93 -8.44
C VAL A 33 5.46 0.59 -8.40
N ALA A 34 6.34 1.59 -8.52
CA ALA A 34 7.79 1.40 -8.47
C ALA A 34 8.24 0.74 -7.16
N LEU A 35 7.74 1.23 -6.01
CA LEU A 35 8.05 0.68 -4.69
C LEU A 35 7.47 -0.73 -4.49
N SER A 36 6.31 -1.04 -5.10
CA SER A 36 5.69 -2.37 -4.98
C SER A 36 6.53 -3.49 -5.60
N VAL A 37 7.36 -3.17 -6.60
CA VAL A 37 8.30 -4.12 -7.23
C VAL A 37 9.66 -4.10 -6.52
N GLY A 38 10.13 -2.93 -6.07
CA GLY A 38 11.49 -2.74 -5.55
C GLY A 38 11.70 -3.07 -4.06
N VAL A 39 10.65 -3.07 -3.22
CA VAL A 39 10.81 -3.10 -1.74
C VAL A 39 10.38 -4.45 -1.13
N ALA A 40 10.22 -5.50 -1.93
CA ALA A 40 9.74 -6.82 -1.46
C ALA A 40 10.62 -7.47 -0.35
N ALA A 41 11.87 -7.03 -0.17
CA ALA A 41 12.82 -7.63 0.76
C ALA A 41 12.98 -6.91 2.12
N LEU A 42 12.36 -5.73 2.34
CA LEU A 42 12.60 -4.96 3.57
C LEU A 42 11.70 -5.38 4.74
N PRO A 43 12.24 -5.53 5.96
CA PRO A 43 11.43 -5.61 7.18
C PRO A 43 10.61 -4.33 7.35
N SER A 44 9.31 -4.43 7.63
CA SER A 44 8.39 -3.28 7.70
C SER A 44 8.39 -2.40 6.44
N ALA A 45 8.50 -3.03 5.26
CA ALA A 45 8.49 -2.37 3.96
C ALA A 45 7.39 -1.29 3.81
N SER A 46 6.20 -1.53 4.35
CA SER A 46 5.07 -0.60 4.32
C SER A 46 5.38 0.77 4.95
N LEU A 47 6.05 0.79 6.10
CA LEU A 47 6.37 2.02 6.82
C LEU A 47 7.49 2.80 6.12
N VAL A 48 8.51 2.10 5.61
CA VAL A 48 9.60 2.71 4.84
C VAL A 48 9.07 3.34 3.55
N MET A 49 8.22 2.61 2.82
CA MET A 49 7.56 3.14 1.62
C MET A 49 6.72 4.38 1.93
N MET A 50 6.01 4.38 3.06
CA MET A 50 5.20 5.54 3.49
C MET A 50 6.06 6.79 3.73
N VAL A 51 7.20 6.66 4.42
CA VAL A 51 8.13 7.79 4.64
C VAL A 51 8.62 8.37 3.32
N VAL A 52 8.98 7.51 2.36
CA VAL A 52 9.43 7.95 1.03
C VAL A 52 8.33 8.73 0.31
N ILE A 53 7.10 8.23 0.35
CA ILE A 53 5.97 8.86 -0.33
C ILE A 53 5.61 10.20 0.32
N LEU A 54 5.54 10.28 1.65
CA LEU A 54 5.22 11.53 2.35
C LEU A 54 6.24 12.62 2.05
N ASN A 55 7.53 12.30 2.07
CA ASN A 55 8.59 13.25 1.69
C ASN A 55 8.47 13.69 0.23
N GLN A 56 8.10 12.79 -0.68
CA GLN A 56 7.92 13.12 -2.10
C GLN A 56 6.78 14.14 -2.31
N VAL A 57 5.65 13.98 -1.62
CA VAL A 57 4.50 14.88 -1.75
C VAL A 57 4.55 16.08 -0.80
N GLY A 58 5.66 16.27 -0.08
CA GLY A 58 5.86 17.39 0.84
C GLY A 58 4.99 17.33 2.10
N LEU A 59 4.50 16.14 2.47
CA LEU A 59 3.70 15.96 3.68
C LEU A 59 4.60 15.65 4.88
N PRO A 60 4.30 16.22 6.07
CA PRO A 60 5.11 16.00 7.25
C PRO A 60 5.08 14.54 7.71
N VAL A 61 6.23 14.00 8.09
CA VAL A 61 6.35 12.59 8.53
C VAL A 61 5.72 12.36 9.91
N GLU A 62 5.38 13.39 10.69
CA GLU A 62 4.74 13.21 12.00
C GLU A 62 3.37 12.52 11.87
N TYR A 63 2.68 12.68 10.74
CA TYR A 63 1.41 12.00 10.46
C TYR A 63 1.54 10.48 10.35
N LEU A 64 2.77 9.95 10.19
CA LEU A 64 3.04 8.52 10.18
C LEU A 64 2.66 7.84 11.51
N ALA A 65 2.71 8.56 12.63
CA ALA A 65 2.33 8.04 13.94
C ALA A 65 0.87 7.57 13.99
N ILE A 66 -0.03 8.24 13.26
CA ILE A 66 -1.45 7.87 13.15
C ILE A 66 -1.60 6.56 12.39
N ILE A 67 -0.82 6.37 11.33
CA ILE A 67 -0.83 5.15 10.52
C ILE A 67 -0.23 3.97 11.30
N VAL A 68 0.88 4.18 12.01
CA VAL A 68 1.53 3.13 12.83
C VAL A 68 0.58 2.55 13.87
N ALA A 69 -0.29 3.38 14.46
CA ALA A 69 -1.28 2.93 15.44
C ALA A 69 -2.25 1.89 14.88
N VAL A 70 -2.61 1.99 13.59
CA VAL A 70 -3.53 1.06 12.92
C VAL A 70 -2.81 0.03 12.04
N ASP A 71 -1.53 0.24 11.72
CA ASP A 71 -0.77 -0.57 10.78
C ASP A 71 -0.74 -2.04 11.19
N ARG A 72 -0.65 -2.35 12.49
CA ARG A 72 -0.66 -3.74 12.98
C ARG A 72 -1.94 -4.51 12.63
N ILE A 73 -3.10 -3.87 12.78
CA ILE A 73 -4.39 -4.50 12.45
C ILE A 73 -4.52 -4.65 10.94
N LEU A 74 -4.16 -3.60 10.21
CA LEU A 74 -4.21 -3.60 8.75
C LEU A 74 -3.21 -4.59 8.14
N ASP A 75 -2.07 -4.83 8.78
CA ASP A 75 -1.07 -5.79 8.34
C ASP A 75 -1.60 -7.23 8.44
N MET A 76 -2.21 -7.58 9.56
CA MET A 76 -2.86 -8.88 9.73
C MET A 76 -3.97 -9.08 8.69
N ALA A 77 -4.78 -8.05 8.43
CA ALA A 77 -5.81 -8.11 7.40
C ALA A 77 -5.21 -8.32 5.99
N ARG A 78 -4.10 -7.66 5.67
CA ARG A 78 -3.37 -7.84 4.40
C ARG A 78 -2.84 -9.27 4.27
N THR A 79 -2.22 -9.83 5.30
CA THR A 79 -1.73 -11.22 5.27
C THR A 79 -2.88 -12.20 5.02
N SER A 80 -4.00 -12.04 5.72
CA SER A 80 -5.18 -12.90 5.54
C SER A 80 -5.75 -12.82 4.12
N LEU A 81 -5.88 -11.61 3.57
CA LEU A 81 -6.36 -11.42 2.20
C LEU A 81 -5.41 -12.01 1.17
N ASN A 82 -4.10 -11.84 1.33
CA ASN A 82 -3.09 -12.42 0.43
C ASN A 82 -3.14 -13.96 0.45
N VAL A 83 -3.24 -14.58 1.62
CA VAL A 83 -3.36 -16.05 1.72
C VAL A 83 -4.68 -16.52 1.07
N THR A 84 -5.77 -15.79 1.30
CA THR A 84 -7.06 -16.12 0.70
C THR A 84 -7.01 -16.02 -0.83
N SER A 85 -6.35 -14.99 -1.39
CA SER A 85 -6.21 -14.86 -2.84
C SER A 85 -5.41 -16.01 -3.45
N ASP A 86 -4.34 -16.45 -2.79
CA ASP A 86 -3.51 -17.55 -3.28
C ASP A 86 -4.30 -18.88 -3.32
N LEU A 87 -5.15 -19.12 -2.31
CA LEU A 87 -6.05 -20.27 -2.27
C LEU A 87 -7.08 -20.24 -3.40
N VAL A 88 -7.68 -19.07 -3.64
CA VAL A 88 -8.65 -18.88 -4.73
C VAL A 88 -7.99 -19.12 -6.09
N VAL A 89 -6.81 -18.53 -6.32
CA VAL A 89 -6.05 -18.72 -7.57
C VAL A 89 -5.67 -20.19 -7.76
N THR A 90 -5.18 -20.85 -6.71
CA THR A 90 -4.86 -22.29 -6.76
C THR A 90 -6.08 -23.12 -7.15
N LYS A 91 -7.26 -22.80 -6.60
CA LYS A 91 -8.50 -23.50 -6.95
C LYS A 91 -8.92 -23.27 -8.40
N ILE A 92 -8.79 -22.04 -8.89
CA ILE A 92 -9.08 -21.71 -10.30
C ILE A 92 -8.14 -22.49 -11.23
N VAL A 93 -6.84 -22.52 -10.93
CA VAL A 93 -5.85 -23.29 -11.70
C VAL A 93 -6.19 -24.78 -11.70
N ASP A 94 -6.52 -25.38 -10.55
CA ASP A 94 -6.95 -26.80 -10.47
C ASP A 94 -8.17 -27.09 -11.37
N ILE A 95 -9.16 -26.19 -11.40
CA ILE A 95 -10.33 -26.33 -12.27
C ILE A 95 -9.94 -26.26 -13.75
N LEU A 96 -9.06 -25.33 -14.12
CA LEU A 96 -8.62 -25.15 -15.51
C LEU A 96 -7.74 -26.32 -15.97
N SER A 97 -6.83 -26.81 -15.12
CA SER A 97 -5.95 -27.95 -15.43
C SER A 97 -6.72 -29.26 -15.60
N ARG A 98 -7.89 -29.43 -15.00
CA ARG A 98 -8.76 -30.60 -15.19
C ARG A 98 -9.63 -30.53 -16.47
N LYS A 99 -9.73 -29.36 -17.09
CA LYS A 99 -10.47 -29.12 -18.33
C LYS A 99 -9.62 -29.24 -19.60
N SER A 100 -8.30 -29.17 -19.47
CA SER A 100 -7.33 -29.43 -20.55
C SER A 100 -6.95 -30.90 -20.61
#